data_AF-A0A3D5SIC7-F1
#
_entry.id   AF-A0A3D5SIC7-F1
#
_cell.length_a   1.000
_cell.length_b   1.000
_cell.length_c   1.000
_cell.angle_alpha   90.00
_cell.angle_beta   90.00
_cell.angle_gamma   90.00
#
_symmetry.space_group_name_H-M   'P 1'
#
loop_
_entity.id
_entity.type
_entity.pdbx_description
1 polymer ?
#
loop_
_entity_poly.entity_id
_entity_poly.type
_entity_poly.pdbx_seq_one_letter_code
_entity_poly.pdbx_strand_id
1 'polypeptide(L)'
;MKDTARKHGSMSRLSRRQSVAPGVRPGMSGNADCEPSKRAAETLSPAEAGLERQTRRYPGFRSLRSLHPGLNSPGRYAGSLTLSSFVTALPRLLLVATVLCALALVTGLGLSTSAGRAEFNNQEQMQFPEGLDYGKFQHNSQNHSRLPCLLCHRRESNSPIPKRPGGSGHLPCAGCHAQQFASSESPICTICHTDVKSGALKSFPRLQGFRMKFDHSLHLKMGGISCATCHRPSRGGVAMSIPVGFNAHATCYRCHTPRAQANGRDISSCGTCHQLGGYSRTPEFSQAFRVSFSHAKHQKVTCNECHQVRAGMPQRRQITAPEPLNHHATGRAQSCMTCHDGKRAFGGDDFTVCKRCHTETAWHF
;
A
#
# COMPACT_ATOMS: atom_id res chain seq x y z
N MET A 1 -56.27 57.70 -9.06
CA MET A 1 -56.32 59.02 -9.72
C MET A 1 -54.91 59.58 -9.76
N LYS A 2 -54.40 59.79 -10.99
CA LYS A 2 -53.21 60.57 -11.44
C LYS A 2 -51.84 60.02 -10.98
N ASP A 3 -50.99 59.43 -11.83
CA ASP A 3 -50.25 59.97 -13.01
C ASP A 3 -49.49 61.27 -12.64
N THR A 4 -48.17 61.42 -12.81
CA THR A 4 -47.34 61.34 -14.04
C THR A 4 -45.83 61.33 -13.62
N ALA A 5 -44.94 60.53 -14.23
CA ALA A 5 -44.11 60.83 -15.42
C ALA A 5 -43.16 62.06 -15.25
N ARG A 6 -41.90 62.17 -15.72
CA ARG A 6 -40.89 61.35 -16.45
C ARG A 6 -39.67 62.29 -16.68
N LYS A 7 -38.47 61.72 -16.94
CA LYS A 7 -37.37 62.22 -17.84
C LYS A 7 -36.49 63.42 -17.37
N HIS A 8 -35.19 63.56 -17.68
CA HIS A 8 -34.26 62.95 -18.67
C HIS A 8 -32.78 63.34 -18.36
N GLY A 9 -31.83 62.47 -18.74
CA GLY A 9 -30.45 62.81 -19.23
C GLY A 9 -29.38 63.08 -18.16
N SER A 10 -28.08 62.82 -18.33
CA SER A 10 -27.24 62.19 -19.36
C SER A 10 -25.87 61.89 -18.71
N MET A 11 -25.09 61.01 -19.33
CA MET A 11 -23.84 60.39 -18.84
C MET A 11 -22.69 61.35 -18.53
N SER A 12 -21.81 60.99 -17.57
CA SER A 12 -20.35 60.90 -17.82
C SER A 12 -19.48 60.48 -16.61
N ARG A 13 -18.55 59.56 -16.90
CA ARG A 13 -17.15 59.44 -16.41
C ARG A 13 -16.84 58.92 -14.98
N LEU A 14 -16.07 57.81 -15.02
CA LEU A 14 -14.85 57.53 -14.24
C LEU A 14 -14.94 57.44 -12.71
N SER A 15 -14.82 56.23 -12.16
CA SER A 15 -13.64 55.82 -11.38
C SER A 15 -13.91 54.50 -10.64
N ARG A 16 -13.24 53.44 -11.10
CA ARG A 16 -13.14 52.14 -10.44
C ARG A 16 -11.96 52.23 -9.47
N ARG A 17 -12.20 52.24 -8.15
CA ARG A 17 -11.15 52.03 -7.14
C ARG A 17 -11.33 50.66 -6.49
N GLN A 18 -10.41 49.77 -6.85
CA GLN A 18 -10.12 48.53 -6.13
C GLN A 18 -9.19 48.84 -4.96
N SER A 19 -9.50 48.26 -3.81
CA SER A 19 -8.76 48.37 -2.55
C SER A 19 -7.53 47.46 -2.58
N VAL A 20 -6.35 48.07 -2.39
CA VAL A 20 -5.03 47.42 -2.32
C VAL A 20 -4.66 47.15 -0.86
N ALA A 21 -3.99 46.01 -0.63
CA ALA A 21 -3.47 45.55 0.65
C ALA A 21 -2.17 46.27 1.07
N PRO A 22 -1.85 46.34 2.39
CA PRO A 22 -0.69 47.06 2.88
C PRO A 22 0.57 46.18 3.03
N GLY A 23 1.76 46.79 2.87
CA GLY A 23 2.96 46.38 3.61
C GLY A 23 4.22 46.06 2.80
N VAL A 24 4.88 47.07 2.24
CA VAL A 24 6.33 47.05 1.94
C VAL A 24 6.96 48.27 2.61
N ARG A 25 8.09 48.08 3.30
CA ARG A 25 9.02 49.14 3.71
C ARG A 25 10.43 48.87 3.17
N PRO A 26 11.28 49.91 3.03
CA PRO A 26 12.25 50.01 1.94
C PRO A 26 13.72 49.77 2.35
N GLY A 27 14.50 49.32 1.36
CA GLY A 27 15.84 49.79 0.95
C GLY A 27 16.99 49.90 1.97
N MET A 28 18.03 49.08 1.78
CA MET A 28 19.44 49.47 2.00
C MET A 28 20.28 48.91 0.85
N SER A 29 21.05 49.80 0.20
CA SER A 29 22.01 49.47 -0.85
C SER A 29 23.33 48.99 -0.27
N GLY A 30 24.00 48.05 -0.96
CA GLY A 30 25.39 47.73 -0.71
C GLY A 30 25.93 46.81 -1.80
N ASN A 31 26.75 47.36 -2.69
CA ASN A 31 27.59 46.60 -3.61
C ASN A 31 28.65 45.83 -2.82
N ALA A 32 28.84 44.56 -3.13
CA ALA A 32 30.12 43.86 -2.91
C ALA A 32 30.21 42.67 -3.86
N ASP A 33 31.17 42.76 -4.77
CA ASP A 33 31.68 41.68 -5.59
C ASP A 33 32.14 40.50 -4.72
N CYS A 34 31.81 39.27 -5.13
CA CYS A 34 32.48 38.06 -4.66
C CYS A 34 32.47 36.99 -5.76
N GLU A 35 33.67 36.65 -6.20
CA GLU A 35 33.99 35.50 -7.06
C GLU A 35 33.39 34.16 -6.55
N PRO A 36 33.13 33.20 -7.45
CA PRO A 36 32.88 31.81 -7.06
C PRO A 36 34.19 31.08 -6.76
N SER A 37 34.41 30.79 -5.47
CA SER A 37 35.53 29.98 -4.99
C SER A 37 35.47 28.54 -5.51
N LYS A 38 36.55 28.14 -6.19
CA LYS A 38 36.93 26.75 -6.49
C LYS A 38 37.46 26.07 -5.22
N ARG A 39 36.83 24.98 -4.78
CA ARG A 39 37.39 23.89 -3.94
C ARG A 39 36.25 22.90 -3.68
N ALA A 40 36.40 21.58 -3.67
CA ALA A 40 37.36 20.66 -4.23
C ALA A 40 36.58 19.33 -4.24
N ALA A 41 36.72 18.57 -5.32
CA ALA A 41 36.24 17.20 -5.37
C ALA A 41 37.13 16.35 -4.46
N GLU A 42 36.55 15.73 -3.44
CA GLU A 42 37.16 14.59 -2.77
C GLU A 42 36.24 13.37 -2.90
N THR A 43 36.67 12.51 -3.80
CA THR A 43 36.29 11.11 -3.97
C THR A 43 36.51 10.33 -2.68
N LEU A 44 35.43 9.85 -2.07
CA LEU A 44 35.50 8.82 -1.03
C LEU A 44 35.45 7.45 -1.69
N SER A 45 36.61 6.77 -1.68
CA SER A 45 36.75 5.35 -2.00
C SER A 45 36.21 4.49 -0.83
N PRO A 46 35.57 3.35 -1.07
CA PRO A 46 35.02 2.50 -0.01
C PRO A 46 36.12 1.69 0.68
N ALA A 47 36.21 1.86 2.00
CA ALA A 47 37.06 1.05 2.87
C ALA A 47 36.54 -0.38 2.99
N GLU A 48 37.45 -1.33 2.76
CA GLU A 48 37.34 -2.75 3.08
C GLU A 48 37.20 -2.93 4.60
N ALA A 49 36.10 -3.54 5.04
CA ALA A 49 35.96 -4.04 6.41
C ALA A 49 35.84 -5.56 6.38
N GLY A 50 36.83 -6.19 6.98
CA GLY A 50 37.10 -7.62 6.98
C GLY A 50 35.97 -8.47 7.55
N LEU A 51 35.84 -9.62 6.92
CA LEU A 51 34.94 -10.72 7.26
C LEU A 51 35.57 -11.56 8.39
N GLU A 52 35.38 -11.16 9.65
CA GLU A 52 35.69 -12.05 10.78
C GLU A 52 34.62 -13.13 10.92
N ARG A 53 35.05 -14.39 10.71
CA ARG A 53 34.25 -15.60 10.95
C ARG A 53 34.18 -15.86 12.46
N GLN A 54 33.07 -15.46 13.10
CA GLN A 54 32.71 -16.01 14.41
C GLN A 54 31.89 -17.29 14.25
N THR A 55 32.55 -18.43 14.47
CA THR A 55 31.92 -19.73 14.69
C THR A 55 31.31 -19.77 16.09
N ARG A 56 30.00 -19.48 16.21
CA ARG A 56 29.26 -19.73 17.45
C ARG A 56 28.91 -21.22 17.57
N ARG A 57 29.60 -21.89 18.50
CA ARG A 57 29.23 -23.19 19.09
C ARG A 57 27.81 -23.13 19.66
N TYR A 58 26.97 -24.08 19.27
CA TYR A 58 25.75 -24.46 19.97
C TYR A 58 26.10 -25.47 21.08
N PRO A 59 25.63 -25.29 22.34
CA PRO A 59 25.67 -26.34 23.33
C PRO A 59 24.33 -27.10 23.41
N GLY A 60 24.43 -28.43 23.33
CA GLY A 60 23.72 -29.35 24.22
C GLY A 60 22.25 -29.65 23.95
N PHE A 61 22.00 -30.72 23.19
CA PHE A 61 20.78 -31.53 23.36
C PHE A 61 20.82 -32.22 24.73
N ARG A 62 19.84 -31.94 25.60
CA ARG A 62 19.49 -32.81 26.72
C ARG A 62 18.13 -33.44 26.47
N SER A 63 18.19 -34.76 26.32
CA SER A 63 17.09 -35.71 26.41
C SER A 63 16.40 -35.62 27.77
N LEU A 64 15.07 -35.51 27.78
CA LEU A 64 14.26 -35.88 28.95
C LEU A 64 13.05 -36.69 28.48
N ARG A 65 13.12 -37.97 28.82
CA ARG A 65 12.03 -38.93 28.88
C ARG A 65 11.16 -38.67 30.13
N SER A 66 9.90 -39.10 30.01
CA SER A 66 8.99 -39.54 31.08
C SER A 66 8.27 -38.46 31.89
N LEU A 67 6.95 -38.36 31.71
CA LEU A 67 5.95 -38.90 32.65
C LEU A 67 4.51 -38.55 32.18
N HIS A 68 3.72 -39.59 31.89
CA HIS A 68 2.25 -39.60 31.97
C HIS A 68 1.84 -39.74 33.46
N PRO A 69 0.67 -39.24 33.89
CA PRO A 69 -0.66 -39.86 33.68
C PRO A 69 -1.76 -38.82 33.40
N GLY A 70 -2.98 -39.10 32.95
CA GLY A 70 -3.72 -40.33 32.66
C GLY A 70 -5.11 -39.96 32.11
N LEU A 71 -5.70 -40.92 31.39
CA LEU A 71 -7.12 -41.28 31.26
C LEU A 71 -8.18 -40.17 31.19
N ASN A 72 -8.93 -40.16 30.06
CA ASN A 72 -10.39 -40.35 30.02
C ASN A 72 -10.86 -40.61 28.58
N SER A 73 -11.45 -41.79 28.37
CA SER A 73 -12.36 -42.13 27.26
C SER A 73 -13.68 -42.56 27.90
N PRO A 74 -14.85 -42.34 27.26
CA PRO A 74 -15.40 -43.42 26.43
C PRO A 74 -16.29 -42.96 25.24
N GLY A 75 -16.59 -43.91 24.32
CA GLY A 75 -17.74 -43.88 23.39
C GLY A 75 -17.36 -43.87 21.91
N ARG A 76 -17.00 -45.01 21.29
CA ARG A 76 -17.89 -45.95 20.57
C ARG A 76 -18.93 -45.29 19.65
N TYR A 77 -18.65 -45.25 18.34
CA TYR A 77 -19.63 -45.47 17.26
C TYR A 77 -18.89 -46.04 16.05
N ALA A 78 -18.92 -47.37 15.92
CA ALA A 78 -18.54 -48.09 14.70
C ALA A 78 -19.85 -48.51 14.01
N GLY A 79 -20.27 -47.74 13.00
CA GLY A 79 -21.34 -48.11 12.08
C GLY A 79 -20.75 -48.91 10.93
N SER A 80 -21.07 -50.19 10.89
CA SER A 80 -20.76 -51.14 9.83
C SER A 80 -21.43 -50.73 8.52
N LEU A 81 -20.66 -50.44 7.47
CA LEU A 81 -21.16 -50.35 6.10
C LEU A 81 -20.88 -51.69 5.42
N THR A 82 -21.92 -52.52 5.31
CA THR A 82 -21.87 -53.82 4.66
C THR A 82 -21.71 -53.70 3.15
N LEU A 83 -20.75 -54.45 2.63
CA LEU A 83 -20.36 -54.58 1.23
C LEU A 83 -21.41 -55.39 0.41
N SER A 84 -22.67 -54.94 0.33
CA SER A 84 -23.70 -55.63 -0.49
C SER A 84 -24.55 -54.73 -1.38
N SER A 85 -24.34 -53.41 -1.40
CA SER A 85 -25.19 -52.48 -2.18
C SER A 85 -24.60 -52.05 -3.52
N PHE A 86 -23.40 -52.51 -3.90
CA PHE A 86 -22.70 -52.01 -5.10
C PHE A 86 -22.92 -52.80 -6.39
N VAL A 87 -23.56 -53.99 -6.35
CA VAL A 87 -23.64 -54.88 -7.52
C VAL A 87 -24.93 -54.69 -8.34
N THR A 88 -25.95 -54.00 -7.83
CA THR A 88 -27.24 -53.82 -8.54
C THR A 88 -27.52 -52.39 -9.03
N ALA A 89 -26.69 -51.40 -8.65
CA ALA A 89 -26.90 -49.99 -9.00
C ALA A 89 -26.19 -49.56 -10.30
N LEU A 90 -25.06 -50.18 -10.65
CA LEU A 90 -24.28 -49.86 -11.86
C LEU A 90 -25.00 -50.12 -13.20
N PRO A 91 -25.73 -51.24 -13.41
CA PRO A 91 -26.40 -51.48 -14.69
C PRO A 91 -27.64 -50.60 -14.89
N ARG A 92 -28.27 -50.10 -13.82
CA ARG A 92 -29.43 -49.20 -13.90
C ARG A 92 -29.04 -47.77 -14.26
N LEU A 93 -27.88 -47.29 -13.80
CA LEU A 93 -27.39 -45.95 -14.13
C LEU A 93 -26.96 -45.82 -15.60
N LEU A 94 -26.39 -46.89 -16.17
CA LEU A 94 -25.96 -46.97 -17.56
C LEU A 94 -27.14 -46.99 -18.55
N LEU A 95 -28.25 -47.63 -18.17
CA LEU A 95 -29.47 -47.70 -18.99
C LEU A 95 -30.24 -46.37 -19.02
N VAL A 96 -30.20 -45.59 -17.93
CA VAL A 96 -30.79 -44.24 -17.89
C VAL A 96 -29.96 -43.26 -18.74
N ALA A 97 -28.63 -43.37 -18.72
CA ALA A 97 -27.75 -42.52 -19.53
C ALA A 97 -27.92 -42.76 -21.04
N THR A 98 -28.10 -44.01 -21.48
CA THR A 98 -28.31 -44.33 -22.90
C THR A 98 -29.68 -43.91 -23.41
N VAL A 99 -30.74 -44.01 -22.60
CA VAL A 99 -32.08 -43.51 -22.95
C VAL A 99 -32.10 -41.98 -23.06
N LEU A 100 -31.41 -41.26 -22.17
CA LEU A 100 -31.29 -39.80 -22.25
C LEU A 100 -30.49 -39.33 -23.48
N CYS A 101 -29.42 -40.03 -23.85
CA CYS A 101 -28.67 -39.76 -25.07
C CYS A 101 -29.50 -40.02 -26.34
N ALA A 102 -30.33 -41.08 -26.36
CA ALA A 102 -31.20 -41.37 -27.49
C ALA A 102 -32.32 -40.32 -27.65
N LEU A 103 -32.90 -39.83 -26.54
CA LEU A 103 -33.89 -38.75 -26.55
C LEU A 103 -33.32 -37.40 -27.01
N ALA A 104 -32.06 -37.10 -26.69
CA ALA A 104 -31.37 -35.91 -27.18
C ALA A 104 -31.10 -35.96 -28.69
N LEU A 105 -30.90 -37.15 -29.27
CA LEU A 105 -30.71 -37.34 -30.70
C LEU A 105 -32.03 -37.24 -31.49
N VAL A 106 -33.15 -37.71 -30.92
CA VAL A 106 -34.48 -37.64 -31.56
C VAL A 106 -35.06 -36.21 -31.52
N THR A 107 -34.70 -35.40 -30.52
CA THR A 107 -35.14 -33.99 -30.42
C THR A 107 -34.21 -32.99 -31.14
N GLY A 108 -33.05 -33.44 -31.65
CA GLY A 108 -32.08 -32.62 -32.38
C GLY A 108 -32.35 -32.41 -33.87
N LEU A 109 -33.31 -33.13 -34.47
CA LEU A 109 -33.72 -32.93 -35.87
C LEU A 109 -34.94 -32.00 -35.94
N GLY A 110 -34.72 -30.70 -35.82
CA GLY A 110 -35.76 -29.73 -36.13
C GLY A 110 -35.61 -28.40 -35.40
N LEU A 111 -34.59 -27.61 -35.77
CA LEU A 111 -34.70 -26.15 -35.89
C LEU A 111 -33.40 -25.61 -36.52
N SER A 112 -33.37 -25.57 -37.85
CA SER A 112 -32.45 -24.70 -38.58
C SER A 112 -32.93 -23.26 -38.45
N THR A 113 -32.65 -22.64 -37.31
CA THR A 113 -32.65 -21.17 -37.22
C THR A 113 -31.25 -20.70 -37.60
N SER A 114 -31.17 -20.02 -38.74
CA SER A 114 -30.04 -19.18 -39.15
C SER A 114 -29.90 -18.00 -38.20
N ALA A 115 -29.48 -18.27 -36.96
CA ALA A 115 -28.89 -17.27 -36.10
C ALA A 115 -27.51 -17.00 -36.66
N GLY A 116 -27.31 -15.79 -37.22
CA GLY A 116 -26.04 -15.34 -37.75
C GLY A 116 -24.93 -15.69 -36.77
N ARG A 117 -24.05 -16.60 -37.19
CA ARG A 117 -22.70 -16.70 -36.62
C ARG A 117 -22.07 -15.35 -36.89
N ALA A 118 -22.11 -14.47 -35.89
CA ALA A 118 -21.03 -13.52 -35.71
C ALA A 118 -19.78 -14.40 -35.57
N GLU A 119 -19.06 -14.57 -36.68
CA GLU A 119 -17.68 -15.03 -36.65
C GLU A 119 -16.92 -14.02 -35.80
N PHE A 120 -16.82 -14.31 -34.50
CA PHE A 120 -15.79 -13.70 -33.68
C PHE A 120 -14.48 -14.20 -34.25
N ASN A 121 -13.92 -13.36 -35.11
CA ASN A 121 -12.62 -13.51 -35.70
C ASN A 121 -11.59 -13.52 -34.56
N ASN A 122 -11.28 -14.70 -34.03
CA ASN A 122 -10.19 -14.91 -33.07
C ASN A 122 -8.81 -14.64 -33.68
N GLN A 123 -8.76 -14.22 -34.95
CA GLN A 123 -7.55 -13.75 -35.64
C GLN A 123 -7.40 -12.24 -35.66
N GLU A 124 -8.18 -11.48 -34.89
CA GLU A 124 -7.75 -10.13 -34.46
C GLU A 124 -6.68 -10.26 -33.37
N GLN A 125 -5.66 -11.02 -33.72
CA GLN A 125 -4.56 -11.42 -32.89
C GLN A 125 -3.57 -10.28 -32.91
N MET A 126 -3.75 -9.33 -31.99
CA MET A 126 -2.74 -8.36 -31.52
C MET A 126 -1.64 -8.02 -32.54
N GLN A 127 -2.02 -7.57 -33.73
CA GLN A 127 -1.09 -6.87 -34.62
C GLN A 127 -0.59 -5.68 -33.82
N PHE A 128 0.73 -5.45 -33.76
CA PHE A 128 1.28 -4.32 -33.01
C PHE A 128 0.56 -3.05 -33.46
N PRO A 129 -0.21 -2.38 -32.58
CA PRO A 129 -0.78 -1.11 -32.95
C PRO A 129 0.37 -0.18 -33.30
N GLU A 130 0.36 0.32 -34.53
CA GLU A 130 1.34 1.30 -34.98
C GLU A 130 1.25 2.54 -34.08
N GLY A 131 2.40 3.10 -33.67
CA GLY A 131 2.46 4.27 -32.79
C GLY A 131 2.50 3.98 -31.28
N LEU A 132 2.57 2.73 -30.84
CA LEU A 132 2.86 2.40 -29.44
C LEU A 132 4.37 2.42 -29.15
N ASP A 133 4.74 3.00 -28.01
CA ASP A 133 6.12 3.05 -27.51
C ASP A 133 6.50 1.74 -26.83
N TYR A 134 7.20 0.86 -27.55
CA TYR A 134 7.76 -0.40 -27.04
C TYR A 134 9.08 -0.22 -26.27
N GLY A 135 9.58 1.01 -26.13
CA GLY A 135 10.76 1.32 -25.33
C GLY A 135 10.53 1.16 -23.82
N LYS A 136 9.28 1.10 -23.37
CA LYS A 136 8.88 0.91 -21.97
C LYS A 136 7.63 0.06 -21.80
N PHE A 137 7.59 -0.72 -20.73
CA PHE A 137 6.37 -1.42 -20.33
C PHE A 137 5.39 -0.48 -19.60
N GLN A 138 4.11 -0.57 -19.93
CA GLN A 138 3.05 0.22 -19.30
C GLN A 138 2.08 -0.67 -18.52
N HIS A 139 1.99 -0.44 -17.20
CA HIS A 139 1.02 -1.11 -16.33
C HIS A 139 -0.40 -0.52 -16.43
N ASN A 140 -0.51 0.72 -16.90
CA ASN A 140 -1.77 1.46 -17.02
C ASN A 140 -2.44 1.31 -18.39
N SER A 141 -1.94 0.44 -19.27
CA SER A 141 -2.64 0.14 -20.52
C SER A 141 -3.99 -0.53 -20.23
N GLN A 142 -4.92 -0.42 -21.18
CA GLN A 142 -6.26 -0.98 -21.04
C GLN A 142 -6.24 -2.49 -20.74
N ASN A 143 -5.31 -3.22 -21.35
CA ASN A 143 -5.21 -4.67 -21.21
C ASN A 143 -4.40 -5.09 -19.97
N HIS A 144 -3.29 -4.42 -19.66
CA HIS A 144 -2.44 -4.83 -18.53
C HIS A 144 -2.98 -4.39 -17.17
N SER A 145 -3.69 -3.27 -17.09
CA SER A 145 -4.24 -2.75 -15.83
C SER A 145 -5.30 -3.67 -15.21
N ARG A 146 -5.87 -4.58 -16.01
CA ARG A 146 -6.89 -5.56 -15.60
C ARG A 146 -6.28 -6.88 -15.11
N LEU A 147 -5.01 -7.14 -15.40
CA LEU A 147 -4.36 -8.39 -15.04
C LEU A 147 -3.91 -8.38 -13.57
N PRO A 148 -4.04 -9.50 -12.84
CA PRO A 148 -3.54 -9.58 -11.49
C PRO A 148 -2.01 -9.49 -11.48
N CYS A 149 -1.44 -8.71 -10.57
CA CYS A 149 0.00 -8.46 -10.53
C CYS A 149 0.84 -9.75 -10.45
N LEU A 150 0.34 -10.78 -9.74
CA LEU A 150 1.04 -12.06 -9.58
C LEU A 150 1.17 -12.87 -10.87
N LEU A 151 0.37 -12.57 -11.90
CA LEU A 151 0.53 -13.20 -13.21
C LEU A 151 1.93 -12.92 -13.77
N CYS A 152 2.43 -11.69 -13.56
CA CYS A 152 3.74 -11.25 -14.03
C CYS A 152 4.80 -11.23 -12.93
N HIS A 153 4.46 -10.64 -11.78
CA HIS A 153 5.35 -10.50 -10.64
C HIS A 153 5.08 -11.58 -9.60
N ARG A 154 5.49 -12.82 -9.89
CA ARG A 154 5.37 -13.92 -8.93
C ARG A 154 6.17 -13.62 -7.67
N ARG A 155 5.59 -13.97 -6.53
CA ARG A 155 6.25 -13.87 -5.23
C ARG A 155 6.48 -15.25 -4.65
N GLU A 156 7.72 -15.72 -4.74
CA GLU A 156 8.16 -17.01 -4.18
C GLU A 156 8.88 -16.83 -2.82
N SER A 157 9.15 -15.60 -2.41
CA SER A 157 9.86 -15.28 -1.16
C SER A 157 9.39 -13.97 -0.56
N ASN A 158 9.80 -13.67 0.67
CA ASN A 158 9.56 -12.38 1.34
C ASN A 158 10.51 -11.26 0.87
N SER A 159 11.09 -11.36 -0.34
CA SER A 159 11.92 -10.29 -0.90
C SER A 159 11.14 -8.97 -0.94
N PRO A 160 11.65 -7.88 -0.32
CA PRO A 160 10.96 -6.59 -0.30
C PRO A 160 10.94 -5.89 -1.67
N ILE A 161 11.74 -6.38 -2.62
CA ILE A 161 11.86 -5.82 -3.97
C ILE A 161 11.24 -6.81 -4.96
N PRO A 162 10.21 -6.39 -5.72
CA PRO A 162 9.69 -7.18 -6.82
C PRO A 162 10.77 -7.44 -7.87
N LYS A 163 10.83 -8.67 -8.37
CA LYS A 163 11.77 -9.02 -9.45
C LYS A 163 11.19 -8.65 -10.81
N ARG A 164 12.09 -8.42 -11.77
CA ARG A 164 11.72 -8.31 -13.19
C ARG A 164 10.96 -9.58 -13.62
N PRO A 165 9.80 -9.45 -14.27
CA PRO A 165 9.08 -10.58 -14.83
C PRO A 165 9.87 -11.17 -16.01
N GLY A 166 9.75 -12.47 -16.25
CA GLY A 166 10.34 -13.11 -17.42
C GLY A 166 11.78 -13.61 -17.28
N GLY A 167 12.40 -13.52 -16.10
CA GLY A 167 13.68 -14.19 -15.82
C GLY A 167 13.63 -15.71 -16.01
N SER A 168 12.44 -16.30 -16.00
CA SER A 168 12.16 -17.69 -16.36
C SER A 168 11.74 -17.82 -17.83
N GLY A 169 12.61 -17.42 -18.76
CA GLY A 169 12.38 -17.60 -20.21
C GLY A 169 11.16 -16.84 -20.76
N HIS A 170 10.97 -15.59 -20.37
CA HIS A 170 9.88 -14.70 -20.84
C HIS A 170 8.44 -15.16 -20.57
N LEU A 171 8.23 -16.27 -19.86
CA LEU A 171 6.92 -16.92 -19.68
C LEU A 171 5.76 -15.98 -19.33
N PRO A 172 5.90 -15.01 -18.39
CA PRO A 172 4.81 -14.07 -18.09
C PRO A 172 4.29 -13.26 -19.27
N CYS A 173 5.14 -13.00 -20.26
CA CYS A 173 4.80 -12.24 -21.46
C CYS A 173 4.48 -13.19 -22.62
N ALA A 174 5.33 -14.21 -22.82
CA ALA A 174 5.21 -15.16 -23.93
C ALA A 174 3.91 -15.96 -23.89
N GLY A 175 3.30 -16.17 -22.71
CA GLY A 175 2.01 -16.84 -22.59
C GLY A 175 0.86 -16.16 -23.33
N CYS A 176 0.90 -14.82 -23.47
CA CYS A 176 -0.11 -14.06 -24.21
C CYS A 176 0.43 -13.50 -25.53
N HIS A 177 1.73 -13.25 -25.60
CA HIS A 177 2.41 -12.61 -26.74
C HIS A 177 3.25 -13.61 -27.56
N ALA A 178 2.80 -14.86 -27.67
CA ALA A 178 3.56 -15.94 -28.30
C ALA A 178 4.07 -15.60 -29.71
N GLN A 179 3.24 -14.94 -30.52
CA GLN A 179 3.63 -14.50 -31.87
C GLN A 179 4.73 -13.44 -31.85
N GLN A 180 4.64 -12.47 -30.95
CA GLN A 180 5.66 -11.43 -30.80
C GLN A 180 6.98 -12.01 -30.27
N PHE A 181 6.96 -13.15 -29.60
CA PHE A 181 8.17 -13.86 -29.17
C PHE A 181 8.71 -14.85 -30.22
N ALA A 182 8.04 -15.03 -31.36
CA ALA A 182 8.51 -15.92 -32.42
C ALA A 182 9.69 -15.35 -33.22
N SER A 183 9.98 -14.05 -33.09
CA SER A 183 11.08 -13.37 -33.78
C SER A 183 11.87 -12.47 -32.85
N SER A 184 13.20 -12.51 -32.94
CA SER A 184 14.11 -11.62 -32.19
C SER A 184 14.04 -10.16 -32.65
N GLU A 185 13.54 -9.90 -33.87
CA GLU A 185 13.35 -8.56 -34.42
C GLU A 185 12.09 -7.86 -33.89
N SER A 186 11.29 -8.58 -33.10
CA SER A 186 10.08 -8.03 -32.51
C SER A 186 10.37 -6.88 -31.56
N PRO A 187 9.65 -5.74 -31.65
CA PRO A 187 9.88 -4.58 -30.79
C PRO A 187 9.60 -4.89 -29.30
N ILE A 188 8.87 -5.97 -28.98
CA ILE A 188 8.64 -6.41 -27.60
C ILE A 188 9.94 -6.68 -26.83
N CYS A 189 10.98 -7.14 -27.53
CA CYS A 189 12.28 -7.43 -26.93
C CYS A 189 12.92 -6.16 -26.36
N THR A 190 12.69 -5.01 -27.02
CA THR A 190 13.23 -3.70 -26.61
C THR A 190 12.60 -3.18 -25.32
N ILE A 191 11.49 -3.74 -24.85
CA ILE A 191 10.90 -3.39 -23.54
C ILE A 191 11.91 -3.67 -22.41
N CYS A 192 12.65 -4.77 -22.52
CA CYS A 192 13.57 -5.24 -21.49
C CYS A 192 15.04 -5.14 -21.89
N HIS A 193 15.36 -5.36 -23.17
CA HIS A 193 16.74 -5.43 -23.65
C HIS A 193 17.24 -4.08 -24.15
N THR A 194 18.50 -3.77 -23.85
CA THR A 194 19.28 -2.74 -24.56
C THR A 194 19.87 -3.31 -25.85
N ASP A 195 20.19 -4.60 -25.83
CA ASP A 195 20.59 -5.38 -27.00
C ASP A 195 20.03 -6.80 -26.88
N VAL A 196 19.26 -7.20 -27.90
CA VAL A 196 18.58 -8.49 -27.93
C VAL A 196 19.58 -9.61 -28.21
N LYS A 197 20.64 -9.35 -29.00
CA LYS A 197 21.60 -10.38 -29.43
C LYS A 197 22.51 -10.83 -28.30
N SER A 198 23.07 -9.90 -27.54
CA SER A 198 23.85 -10.22 -26.33
C SER A 198 22.98 -10.60 -25.13
N GLY A 199 21.66 -10.34 -25.19
CA GLY A 199 20.77 -10.49 -24.05
C GLY A 199 20.94 -9.40 -22.98
N ALA A 200 21.69 -8.33 -23.26
CA ALA A 200 21.89 -7.22 -22.33
C ALA A 200 20.56 -6.57 -21.95
N LEU A 201 20.33 -6.41 -20.65
CA LEU A 201 19.09 -5.90 -20.10
C LEU A 201 19.22 -4.44 -19.67
N LYS A 202 18.15 -3.67 -19.87
CA LYS A 202 17.97 -2.36 -19.24
C LYS A 202 18.06 -2.47 -17.73
N SER A 203 18.37 -1.38 -17.04
CA SER A 203 18.22 -1.30 -15.58
C SER A 203 16.74 -1.45 -15.19
N PHE A 204 16.47 -2.10 -14.05
CA PHE A 204 15.08 -2.21 -13.58
C PHE A 204 14.58 -0.84 -13.14
N PRO A 205 13.49 -0.32 -13.71
CA PRO A 205 13.03 1.03 -13.40
C PRO A 205 12.58 1.13 -11.94
N ARG A 206 12.67 2.35 -11.39
CA ARG A 206 12.07 2.63 -10.09
C ARG A 206 10.57 2.41 -10.21
N LEU A 207 10.00 1.57 -9.33
CA LEU A 207 8.56 1.32 -9.30
C LEU A 207 7.85 2.57 -8.78
N GLN A 208 7.49 3.45 -9.71
CA GLN A 208 6.70 4.65 -9.48
C GLN A 208 5.29 4.43 -10.02
N GLY A 209 4.28 5.10 -9.43
CA GLY A 209 2.91 5.05 -9.95
C GLY A 209 2.02 3.95 -9.35
N PHE A 210 2.38 3.41 -8.19
CA PHE A 210 1.51 2.54 -7.39
C PHE A 210 1.25 3.14 -6.01
N ARG A 211 0.00 3.54 -5.77
CA ARG A 211 -0.44 4.00 -4.45
C ARG A 211 -0.72 2.81 -3.55
N MET A 212 -0.19 2.86 -2.34
CA MET A 212 -0.45 1.86 -1.30
C MET A 212 -1.70 2.24 -0.51
N LYS A 213 -2.46 1.23 -0.09
CA LYS A 213 -3.54 1.30 0.89
C LYS A 213 -3.19 0.43 2.09
N PHE A 214 -3.48 0.95 3.27
CA PHE A 214 -3.41 0.25 4.53
C PHE A 214 -4.54 0.73 5.45
N ASP A 215 -5.16 -0.21 6.15
CA ASP A 215 -6.25 0.06 7.08
C ASP A 215 -5.87 -0.37 8.50
N HIS A 216 -5.72 0.59 9.41
CA HIS A 216 -5.36 0.31 10.80
C HIS A 216 -6.45 -0.47 11.54
N SER A 217 -7.72 -0.14 11.29
CA SER A 217 -8.86 -0.75 11.99
C SER A 217 -8.99 -2.22 11.65
N LEU A 218 -8.73 -2.60 10.40
CA LEU A 218 -8.72 -3.99 9.95
C LEU A 218 -7.63 -4.79 10.67
N HIS A 219 -6.41 -4.27 10.70
CA HIS A 219 -5.27 -5.00 11.29
C HIS A 219 -5.39 -5.13 12.80
N LEU A 220 -5.87 -4.10 13.50
CA LEU A 220 -6.08 -4.15 14.95
C LEU A 220 -7.21 -5.11 15.34
N LYS A 221 -8.24 -5.27 14.50
CA LYS A 221 -9.35 -6.20 14.75
C LYS A 221 -8.97 -7.68 14.65
N MET A 222 -7.87 -8.02 13.98
CA MET A 222 -7.45 -9.43 13.83
C MET A 222 -6.95 -10.07 15.14
N GLY A 223 -6.68 -9.26 16.17
CA GLY A 223 -6.06 -9.74 17.42
C GLY A 223 -4.55 -9.96 17.25
N GLY A 224 -3.79 -9.73 18.32
CA GLY A 224 -2.33 -9.95 18.33
C GLY A 224 -1.49 -8.92 17.58
N ILE A 225 -2.10 -7.88 16.99
CA ILE A 225 -1.40 -6.76 16.36
C ILE A 225 -1.64 -5.49 17.19
N SER A 226 -0.55 -4.79 17.51
CA SER A 226 -0.56 -3.51 18.21
C SER A 226 0.18 -2.44 17.41
N CYS A 227 0.05 -1.17 17.80
CA CYS A 227 0.78 -0.07 17.16
C CYS A 227 2.30 -0.34 17.11
N ALA A 228 2.85 -0.86 18.22
CA ALA A 228 4.28 -1.18 18.36
C ALA A 228 4.74 -2.37 17.50
N THR A 229 3.81 -3.17 16.95
CA THR A 229 4.13 -4.27 16.04
C THR A 229 4.80 -3.73 14.76
N CYS A 230 4.32 -2.59 14.28
CA CYS A 230 4.80 -1.96 13.04
C CYS A 230 5.58 -0.67 13.30
N HIS A 231 5.17 0.12 14.28
CA HIS A 231 5.78 1.41 14.60
C HIS A 231 6.85 1.25 15.68
N ARG A 232 8.00 1.90 15.48
CA ARG A 232 9.11 1.95 16.45
C ARG A 232 9.44 3.40 16.80
N PRO A 233 9.99 3.69 17.99
CA PRO A 233 10.52 5.01 18.28
C PRO A 233 11.54 5.45 17.23
N SER A 234 11.51 6.73 16.88
CA SER A 234 12.36 7.36 15.87
C SER A 234 12.67 8.80 16.29
N ARG A 235 13.65 9.44 15.62
CA ARG A 235 14.06 10.83 15.94
C ARG A 235 14.34 11.03 17.43
N GLY A 236 15.19 10.17 18.00
CA GLY A 236 15.50 10.20 19.43
C GLY A 236 14.31 9.90 20.35
N GLY A 237 13.27 9.22 19.84
CA GLY A 237 12.06 8.88 20.59
C GLY A 237 11.00 9.98 20.63
N VAL A 238 11.19 11.08 19.90
CA VAL A 238 10.15 12.12 19.75
C VAL A 238 8.99 11.63 18.89
N ALA A 239 9.29 10.89 17.83
CA ALA A 239 8.31 10.44 16.85
C ALA A 239 8.25 8.91 16.77
N MET A 240 7.20 8.39 16.14
CA MET A 240 7.09 6.97 15.77
C MET A 240 7.39 6.81 14.28
N SER A 241 8.11 5.75 13.93
CA SER A 241 8.45 5.41 12.54
C SER A 241 7.19 5.08 11.76
N ILE A 242 7.12 5.47 10.48
CA ILE A 242 6.09 4.99 9.57
C ILE A 242 6.76 4.03 8.58
N PRO A 243 6.32 2.77 8.45
CA PRO A 243 6.85 1.87 7.42
C PRO A 243 6.59 2.46 6.03
N VAL A 244 7.66 2.87 5.34
CA VAL A 244 7.60 3.46 3.99
C VAL A 244 8.71 2.91 3.07
N GLY A 245 8.50 3.03 1.77
CA GLY A 245 9.44 2.55 0.74
C GLY A 245 9.51 1.02 0.64
N PHE A 246 10.50 0.49 -0.08
CA PHE A 246 10.64 -0.96 -0.28
C PHE A 246 10.87 -1.71 1.03
N ASN A 247 11.62 -1.12 1.98
CA ASN A 247 11.87 -1.74 3.27
C ASN A 247 10.59 -1.89 4.12
N ALA A 248 9.50 -1.17 3.81
CA ALA A 248 8.20 -1.38 4.45
C ALA A 248 7.67 -2.79 4.20
N HIS A 249 7.96 -3.40 3.05
CA HIS A 249 7.56 -4.77 2.76
C HIS A 249 8.14 -5.76 3.77
N ALA A 250 9.33 -5.52 4.33
CA ALA A 250 9.88 -6.35 5.39
C ALA A 250 9.06 -6.31 6.71
N THR A 251 8.18 -5.30 6.88
CA THR A 251 7.20 -5.25 7.97
C THR A 251 5.94 -6.02 7.58
N CYS A 252 5.38 -5.74 6.40
CA CYS A 252 4.15 -6.38 5.92
C CYS A 252 4.32 -7.90 5.74
N TYR A 253 5.43 -8.33 5.13
CA TYR A 253 5.69 -9.73 4.79
C TYR A 253 6.06 -10.61 5.98
N ARG A 254 6.14 -10.06 7.20
CA ARG A 254 6.20 -10.87 8.42
C ARG A 254 4.94 -11.72 8.59
N CYS A 255 3.80 -11.19 8.13
CA CYS A 255 2.52 -11.88 8.16
C CYS A 255 2.00 -12.19 6.74
N HIS A 256 2.25 -11.30 5.76
CA HIS A 256 1.79 -11.45 4.38
C HIS A 256 2.81 -12.17 3.49
N THR A 257 3.13 -13.42 3.84
CA THR A 257 4.05 -14.28 3.08
C THR A 257 3.48 -14.65 1.70
N PRO A 258 4.30 -15.21 0.78
CA PRO A 258 3.80 -15.91 -0.40
C PRO A 258 2.62 -16.81 -0.06
N ARG A 259 1.55 -16.74 -0.85
CA ARG A 259 0.33 -17.55 -0.72
C ARG A 259 -0.42 -17.38 0.60
N ALA A 260 -0.10 -16.34 1.40
CA ALA A 260 -0.86 -16.02 2.61
C ALA A 260 -2.34 -15.82 2.26
N GLN A 261 -3.23 -16.38 3.07
CA GLN A 261 -4.66 -16.36 2.87
C GLN A 261 -5.34 -15.53 3.95
N ALA A 262 -6.40 -14.81 3.59
CA ALA A 262 -7.41 -14.34 4.55
C ALA A 262 -8.79 -14.63 3.97
N ASN A 263 -9.66 -15.23 4.78
CA ASN A 263 -11.01 -15.63 4.38
C ASN A 263 -11.02 -16.47 3.08
N GLY A 264 -10.06 -17.40 2.95
CA GLY A 264 -9.92 -18.27 1.78
C GLY A 264 -9.44 -17.58 0.49
N ARG A 265 -8.98 -16.32 0.56
CA ARG A 265 -8.46 -15.57 -0.59
C ARG A 265 -6.99 -15.29 -0.43
N ASP A 266 -6.26 -15.44 -1.53
CA ASP A 266 -4.83 -15.10 -1.59
C ASP A 266 -4.67 -13.58 -1.47
N ILE A 267 -4.18 -13.15 -0.31
CA ILE A 267 -3.89 -11.74 -0.01
C ILE A 267 -2.43 -11.39 -0.32
N SER A 268 -1.67 -12.34 -0.84
CA SER A 268 -0.27 -12.15 -1.14
C SER A 268 -0.10 -11.18 -2.32
N SER A 269 -1.03 -11.07 -3.27
CA SER A 269 -0.87 -10.22 -4.46
C SER A 269 -0.50 -8.77 -4.15
N CYS A 270 0.42 -8.19 -4.94
CA CYS A 270 0.79 -6.79 -4.84
C CYS A 270 -0.45 -5.88 -4.95
N GLY A 271 -1.42 -6.28 -5.80
CA GLY A 271 -2.69 -5.59 -6.02
C GLY A 271 -3.61 -5.50 -4.79
N THR A 272 -3.37 -6.33 -3.77
CA THR A 272 -4.11 -6.27 -2.50
C THR A 272 -3.82 -4.98 -1.75
N CYS A 273 -2.56 -4.56 -1.74
CA CYS A 273 -2.11 -3.36 -1.04
C CYS A 273 -1.89 -2.18 -2.00
N HIS A 274 -1.49 -2.45 -3.24
CA HIS A 274 -1.17 -1.45 -4.24
C HIS A 274 -2.22 -1.36 -5.33
N GLN A 275 -2.42 -0.17 -5.86
CA GLN A 275 -3.21 0.05 -7.06
C GLN A 275 -2.51 1.11 -7.92
N LEU A 276 -2.81 1.14 -9.21
CA LEU A 276 -2.31 2.18 -10.09
C LEU A 276 -2.72 3.58 -9.58
N GLY A 277 -1.78 4.50 -9.64
CA GLY A 277 -1.96 5.90 -9.25
C GLY A 277 -0.74 6.50 -8.56
N GLY A 278 -0.77 7.83 -8.39
CA GLY A 278 0.33 8.58 -7.80
C GLY A 278 0.65 8.15 -6.37
N TYR A 279 1.94 8.10 -6.03
CA TYR A 279 2.40 7.89 -4.67
C TYR A 279 1.89 9.03 -3.76
N SER A 280 1.18 8.69 -2.68
CA SER A 280 0.77 9.66 -1.67
C SER A 280 1.64 9.49 -0.44
N ARG A 281 2.51 10.46 -0.18
CA ARG A 281 3.33 10.47 1.03
C ARG A 281 2.44 10.70 2.26
N THR A 282 2.60 9.87 3.28
CA THR A 282 2.04 10.15 4.60
C THR A 282 3.01 11.08 5.34
N PRO A 283 2.56 12.23 5.87
CA PRO A 283 3.40 13.10 6.68
C PRO A 283 3.88 12.37 7.95
N GLU A 284 5.15 12.54 8.27
CA GLU A 284 5.76 12.02 9.51
C GLU A 284 5.83 13.09 10.62
N PHE A 285 5.20 14.24 10.40
CA PHE A 285 5.27 15.40 11.27
C PHE A 285 3.93 15.68 11.95
N SER A 286 3.99 16.08 13.22
CA SER A 286 2.85 16.54 14.02
C SER A 286 3.17 17.92 14.61
N GLN A 287 2.16 18.78 14.71
CA GLN A 287 2.30 20.09 15.37
C GLN A 287 2.71 19.97 16.84
N ALA A 288 2.35 18.87 17.51
CA ALA A 288 2.77 18.59 18.89
C ALA A 288 4.30 18.57 19.06
N PHE A 289 5.04 18.18 18.03
CA PHE A 289 6.51 18.18 18.11
C PHE A 289 7.10 19.60 18.18
N ARG A 290 6.34 20.64 17.85
CA ARG A 290 6.77 22.05 18.00
C ARG A 290 6.64 22.56 19.43
N VAL A 291 5.83 21.92 20.26
CA VAL A 291 5.61 22.30 21.68
C VAL A 291 6.29 21.31 22.63
N SER A 292 7.50 20.87 22.24
CA SER A 292 8.38 20.00 23.05
C SER A 292 7.81 18.64 23.45
N PHE A 293 6.80 18.12 22.74
CA PHE A 293 6.27 16.78 22.98
C PHE A 293 7.29 15.69 22.62
N SER A 294 7.32 14.60 23.41
CA SER A 294 8.15 13.42 23.12
C SER A 294 7.42 12.14 23.52
N HIS A 295 7.31 11.17 22.60
CA HIS A 295 6.79 9.84 22.93
C HIS A 295 7.65 9.14 23.98
N ALA A 296 8.97 9.33 23.94
CA ALA A 296 9.88 8.72 24.91
C ALA A 296 9.57 9.14 26.35
N LYS A 297 9.04 10.35 26.57
CA LYS A 297 8.61 10.82 27.89
C LYS A 297 7.20 10.34 28.29
N HIS A 298 6.44 9.79 27.33
CA HIS A 298 5.05 9.33 27.52
C HIS A 298 4.89 7.81 27.35
N GLN A 299 5.97 7.03 27.47
CA GLN A 299 5.91 5.57 27.27
C GLN A 299 5.06 4.83 28.30
N LYS A 300 4.71 5.47 29.43
CA LYS A 300 3.86 4.90 30.48
C LYS A 300 2.36 4.92 30.13
N VAL A 301 1.98 5.54 29.02
CA VAL A 301 0.63 5.47 28.47
C VAL A 301 0.62 4.64 27.20
N THR A 302 -0.50 3.99 26.94
CA THR A 302 -0.73 3.22 25.71
C THR A 302 -1.06 4.16 24.56
N CYS A 303 -0.81 3.71 23.33
CA CYS A 303 -1.09 4.51 22.14
C CYS A 303 -2.55 4.96 22.07
N ASN A 304 -3.49 4.11 22.49
CA ASN A 304 -4.93 4.35 22.40
C ASN A 304 -5.44 5.42 23.38
N GLU A 305 -4.68 5.75 24.42
CA GLU A 305 -5.02 6.84 25.34
C GLU A 305 -4.85 8.21 24.69
N CYS A 306 -4.05 8.33 23.62
CA CYS A 306 -3.85 9.57 22.87
C CYS A 306 -4.39 9.48 21.42
N HIS A 307 -4.22 8.32 20.79
CA HIS A 307 -4.53 8.09 19.39
C HIS A 307 -5.76 7.20 19.24
N GLN A 308 -6.80 7.71 18.60
CA GLN A 308 -7.99 6.95 18.29
C GLN A 308 -7.95 6.49 16.84
N VAL A 309 -8.36 5.24 16.63
CA VAL A 309 -8.48 4.63 15.30
C VAL A 309 -9.90 4.87 14.78
N ARG A 310 -10.02 5.60 13.66
CA ARG A 310 -11.27 5.92 12.98
C ARG A 310 -11.44 5.03 11.75
N ALA A 311 -12.21 3.97 11.90
CA ALA A 311 -12.53 3.06 10.79
C ALA A 311 -13.21 3.80 9.63
N GLY A 312 -12.94 3.39 8.40
CA GLY A 312 -13.56 3.96 7.19
C GLY A 312 -13.01 5.33 6.75
N MET A 313 -12.18 5.98 7.56
CA MET A 313 -11.51 7.22 7.14
C MET A 313 -10.40 6.93 6.11
N PRO A 314 -10.05 7.91 5.24
CA PRO A 314 -8.86 7.80 4.41
C PRO A 314 -7.62 7.51 5.27
N GLN A 315 -6.69 6.67 4.80
CA GLN A 315 -5.52 6.20 5.56
C GLN A 315 -4.81 7.29 6.39
N ARG A 316 -4.61 8.48 5.81
CA ARG A 316 -3.95 9.63 6.47
C ARG A 316 -4.74 10.26 7.62
N ARG A 317 -6.01 9.89 7.79
CA ARG A 317 -6.96 10.39 8.80
C ARG A 317 -7.51 9.28 9.70
N GLN A 318 -7.03 8.04 9.52
CA GLN A 318 -7.49 6.90 10.33
C GLN A 318 -6.97 6.97 11.76
N ILE A 319 -5.86 7.65 12.02
CA ILE A 319 -5.31 7.82 13.37
C ILE A 319 -5.40 9.29 13.73
N THR A 320 -6.00 9.60 14.89
CA THR A 320 -6.03 10.98 15.39
C THR A 320 -4.64 11.42 15.83
N ALA A 321 -4.32 12.69 15.61
CA ALA A 321 -3.17 13.33 16.24
C ALA A 321 -3.68 14.15 17.44
N PRO A 322 -3.07 14.01 18.63
CA PRO A 322 -3.42 14.87 19.75
C PRO A 322 -3.21 16.35 19.42
N GLU A 323 -4.11 17.19 19.91
CA GLU A 323 -3.99 18.63 19.79
C GLU A 323 -2.85 19.13 20.69
N PRO A 324 -1.94 19.99 20.18
CA PRO A 324 -0.87 20.59 20.96
C PRO A 324 -1.39 21.71 21.87
N LEU A 325 -2.51 21.48 22.53
CA LEU A 325 -3.26 22.46 23.29
C LEU A 325 -3.42 21.97 24.72
N ASN A 326 -2.98 22.78 25.67
CA ASN A 326 -3.33 22.60 27.08
C ASN A 326 -4.53 23.47 27.47
N HIS A 327 -4.84 24.52 26.71
CA HIS A 327 -6.01 25.36 26.94
C HIS A 327 -6.84 25.42 25.67
N HIS A 328 -8.16 25.61 25.81
CA HIS A 328 -9.08 25.79 24.69
C HIS A 328 -9.01 24.69 23.62
N ALA A 329 -8.75 23.44 24.04
CA ALA A 329 -8.79 22.30 23.14
C ALA A 329 -10.18 22.19 22.49
N THR A 330 -10.22 21.84 21.20
CA THR A 330 -11.48 21.90 20.43
C THR A 330 -12.38 20.69 20.70
N GLY A 331 -11.91 19.71 21.47
CA GLY A 331 -12.58 18.45 21.76
C GLY A 331 -12.59 17.45 20.60
N ARG A 332 -11.98 17.79 19.46
CA ARG A 332 -11.96 16.93 18.25
C ARG A 332 -10.97 15.78 18.32
N ALA A 333 -9.99 15.87 19.22
CA ALA A 333 -9.02 14.84 19.54
C ALA A 333 -8.58 15.00 21.00
N GLN A 334 -7.84 14.02 21.52
CA GLN A 334 -7.18 14.16 22.81
C GLN A 334 -6.22 15.35 22.78
N SER A 335 -6.03 16.01 23.92
CA SER A 335 -5.13 17.15 24.03
C SER A 335 -4.19 16.95 25.23
N CYS A 336 -3.23 17.86 25.40
CA CYS A 336 -2.35 17.81 26.57
C CYS A 336 -3.16 17.83 27.87
N MET A 337 -4.24 18.63 27.90
CA MET A 337 -5.11 18.86 29.07
C MET A 337 -5.91 17.63 29.46
N THR A 338 -6.06 16.62 28.59
CA THR A 338 -6.67 15.34 28.98
C THR A 338 -5.95 14.72 30.19
N CYS A 339 -4.65 14.96 30.34
CA CYS A 339 -3.85 14.43 31.44
C CYS A 339 -3.11 15.53 32.23
N HIS A 340 -2.72 16.62 31.58
CA HIS A 340 -2.05 17.76 32.20
C HIS A 340 -3.07 18.75 32.78
N ASP A 341 -3.92 18.25 33.69
CA ASP A 341 -5.05 18.94 34.32
C ASP A 341 -4.80 19.28 35.81
N GLY A 342 -3.61 18.98 36.32
CA GLY A 342 -3.27 19.13 37.75
C GLY A 342 -3.74 17.96 38.63
N LYS A 343 -4.48 16.99 38.07
CA LYS A 343 -4.95 15.79 38.78
C LYS A 343 -4.16 14.56 38.38
N ARG A 344 -4.02 14.30 37.07
CA ARG A 344 -3.30 13.13 36.54
C ARG A 344 -1.82 13.42 36.32
N ALA A 345 -1.50 14.61 35.84
CA ALA A 345 -0.14 15.11 35.66
C ALA A 345 -0.11 16.62 35.95
N PHE A 346 1.10 17.20 35.94
CA PHE A 346 1.26 18.65 36.12
C PHE A 346 0.37 19.43 35.15
N GLY A 347 -0.27 20.50 35.62
CA GLY A 347 -1.26 21.24 34.84
C GLY A 347 -2.14 22.12 35.73
N GLY A 348 -3.29 22.55 35.19
CA GLY A 348 -4.18 23.50 35.87
C GLY A 348 -3.71 24.96 35.71
N ASP A 349 -4.00 25.79 36.71
CA ASP A 349 -3.73 27.23 36.67
C ASP A 349 -2.32 27.61 37.18
N ASP A 350 -1.44 26.63 37.39
CA ASP A 350 -0.05 26.87 37.79
C ASP A 350 0.80 27.29 36.57
N PHE A 351 0.95 28.60 36.38
CA PHE A 351 1.73 29.17 35.28
C PHE A 351 3.24 28.83 35.33
N THR A 352 3.76 28.29 36.44
CA THR A 352 5.17 27.90 36.53
C THR A 352 5.47 26.67 35.67
N VAL A 353 4.47 25.82 35.40
CA VAL A 353 4.65 24.59 34.60
C VAL A 353 4.64 24.83 33.10
N CYS A 354 4.25 26.03 32.65
CA CYS A 354 4.14 26.36 31.23
C CYS A 354 5.49 26.19 30.50
N LYS A 355 6.61 26.49 31.18
CA LYS A 355 7.98 26.31 30.65
C LYS A 355 8.35 24.85 30.37
N ARG A 356 7.56 23.87 30.83
CA ARG A 356 7.80 22.45 30.56
C ARG A 356 7.47 22.05 29.12
N CYS A 357 6.60 22.80 28.45
CA CYS A 357 6.21 22.55 27.06
C CYS A 357 6.68 23.69 26.12
N HIS A 358 6.67 24.93 26.63
CA HIS A 358 7.04 26.11 25.87
C HIS A 358 8.48 26.53 26.19
N THR A 359 9.34 26.50 25.17
CA THR A 359 10.76 26.82 25.27
C THR A 359 11.12 28.19 24.72
N GLU A 360 10.17 28.89 24.08
CA GLU A 360 10.39 30.20 23.48
C GLU A 360 9.95 31.34 24.41
N THR A 361 10.55 32.51 24.21
CA THR A 361 10.26 33.74 24.97
C THR A 361 8.98 34.44 24.52
N ALA A 362 8.40 34.05 23.37
CA ALA A 362 7.16 34.60 22.84
C ALA A 362 6.00 33.61 23.03
N TRP A 363 5.05 33.96 23.89
CA TRP A 363 3.82 33.23 24.11
C TRP A 363 2.77 33.78 23.15
N HIS A 364 2.27 32.95 22.24
CA HIS A 364 1.10 33.28 21.43
C HIS A 364 -0.11 32.57 22.05
N PHE A 365 -1.03 33.36 22.59
CA PHE A 365 -2.31 32.91 23.13
C PHE A 365 -3.36 32.79 22.03
#